data_AF-A0A1B6D555-F1
#
_entry.id   AF-A0A1B6D555-F1
#
_cell.length_a   1.000
_cell.length_b   1.000
_cell.length_c   1.000
_cell.angle_alpha   90.00
_cell.angle_beta   90.00
_cell.angle_gamma   90.00
#
_symmetry.space_group_name_H-M   'P 1'
#
loop_
_entity.id
_entity.type
_entity.pdbx_description
1 polymer ?
#
loop_
_entity_poly.entity_id
_entity_poly.type
_entity_poly.pdbx_seq_one_letter_code
_entity_poly.pdbx_strand_id
1 'polypeptide(L)'
;MLFFKTNKVNTSATSNIVLFLIGLNFIVLIWSSCTFAVPLSEDGESEKIEIKKKSSGKLKKPRGKFTKIPKVAVFQADGVFWPYKVERDVEGPFAVHRTDVLPKQMEEYEMKTPLNTKIIQTYQCEHEIVDNKGKSIKTYDGIKGILEAVKKKGSKLALIETTTEGATLLHLVTLCGFDLFKFKEVDDDPEIDHIRRIQTQAEVEFKDMTYFGANETSLKEINKLGVTTVQIHGGLKMEHIMRGEQIYAKAHQI
;
A
#
# COMPACT_ATOMS: atom_id res chain seq x y z
N MET A 1 63.87 6.42 -4.87
CA MET A 1 64.48 6.78 -6.16
C MET A 1 64.35 5.57 -7.08
N LEU A 2 63.25 5.45 -7.81
CA LEU A 2 62.98 4.36 -8.75
C LEU A 2 62.41 4.95 -10.04
N PHE A 3 62.92 4.44 -11.14
CA PHE A 3 62.94 5.02 -12.48
C PHE A 3 61.57 5.05 -13.18
N PHE A 4 61.36 6.13 -13.94
CA PHE A 4 60.36 6.26 -15.01
C PHE A 4 60.54 5.20 -16.10
N LYS A 5 59.43 4.68 -16.63
CA LYS A 5 59.35 4.26 -18.03
C LYS A 5 57.99 4.60 -18.62
N THR A 6 57.99 5.67 -19.40
CA THR A 6 56.93 6.09 -20.30
C THR A 6 56.85 5.16 -21.51
N ASN A 7 55.64 4.85 -21.98
CA ASN A 7 55.40 4.52 -23.38
C ASN A 7 54.16 5.26 -23.86
N LYS A 8 54.34 6.01 -24.95
CA LYS A 8 53.37 6.89 -25.61
C LYS A 8 53.67 6.84 -27.10
N VAL A 9 52.74 6.36 -27.94
CA VAL A 9 52.55 6.65 -29.39
C VAL A 9 51.13 6.12 -29.72
N ASN A 10 50.09 6.95 -30.00
CA ASN A 10 49.64 7.56 -31.29
C ASN A 10 49.25 6.50 -32.35
N THR A 11 48.19 6.54 -33.19
CA THR A 11 47.30 7.57 -33.81
C THR A 11 46.21 6.79 -34.62
N SER A 12 44.93 7.16 -34.69
CA SER A 12 44.24 7.93 -35.77
C SER A 12 42.74 7.55 -35.64
N ALA A 13 41.71 8.41 -35.65
CA ALA A 13 41.32 9.51 -36.53
C ALA A 13 40.86 9.06 -37.94
N THR A 14 39.60 8.64 -38.06
CA THR A 14 38.80 8.85 -39.29
C THR A 14 37.34 9.09 -38.93
N SER A 15 36.91 10.32 -39.18
CA SER A 15 35.53 10.78 -39.31
C SER A 15 34.79 10.01 -40.41
N ASN A 16 33.49 9.77 -40.24
CA ASN A 16 32.55 9.76 -41.36
C ASN A 16 31.22 10.36 -40.91
N ILE A 17 30.99 11.54 -41.48
CA ILE A 17 29.74 12.28 -41.55
C ILE A 17 28.90 11.63 -42.65
N VAL A 18 27.64 11.30 -42.38
CA VAL A 18 26.64 11.09 -43.43
C VAL A 18 25.42 11.94 -43.09
N LEU A 19 25.12 12.85 -44.01
CA LEU A 19 23.98 13.76 -44.03
C LEU A 19 22.67 13.02 -44.30
N PHE A 20 21.61 13.55 -43.68
CA PHE A 20 20.25 13.82 -44.18
C PHE A 20 19.78 13.14 -45.48
N LEU A 21 18.55 12.61 -45.48
CA LEU A 21 17.43 13.07 -46.32
C LEU A 21 16.10 12.34 -45.97
N ILE A 22 15.11 13.16 -45.58
CA ILE A 22 13.69 13.21 -45.98
C ILE A 22 12.90 11.88 -46.19
N GLY A 23 11.76 11.79 -45.51
CA GLY A 23 10.69 10.84 -45.87
C GLY A 23 9.43 10.97 -45.01
N LEU A 24 8.68 12.06 -45.17
CA LEU A 24 7.26 12.14 -44.79
C LEU A 24 6.48 11.13 -45.63
N ASN A 25 5.74 10.22 -44.99
CA ASN A 25 4.60 9.56 -45.64
C ASN A 25 3.44 9.42 -44.65
N PHE A 26 2.38 10.16 -45.01
CA PHE A 26 0.99 9.99 -44.62
C PHE A 26 0.43 8.68 -45.20
N ILE A 27 -0.83 8.34 -44.84
CA ILE A 27 -1.76 7.38 -45.47
C ILE A 27 -1.57 5.92 -44.99
N VAL A 28 -2.57 5.12 -44.57
CA VAL A 28 -4.04 5.26 -44.47
C VAL A 28 -4.57 4.08 -43.62
N LEU A 29 -5.67 4.31 -42.91
CA LEU A 29 -6.53 3.27 -42.31
C LEU A 29 -7.24 2.46 -43.40
N ILE A 30 -7.05 1.15 -43.45
CA ILE A 30 -8.00 0.24 -44.15
C ILE A 30 -8.31 -0.95 -43.26
N TRP A 31 -9.58 -0.96 -42.82
CA TRP A 31 -10.35 -2.14 -42.46
C TRP A 31 -10.32 -3.16 -43.60
N SER A 32 -10.01 -4.42 -43.29
CA SER A 32 -10.46 -5.53 -44.14
C SER A 32 -10.61 -6.82 -43.32
N SER A 33 -11.86 -7.10 -42.97
CA SER A 33 -12.56 -8.37 -43.12
C SER A 33 -11.73 -9.64 -43.32
N CYS A 34 -11.77 -10.53 -42.33
CA CYS A 34 -11.68 -11.97 -42.56
C CYS A 34 -12.93 -12.65 -42.01
N THR A 35 -13.82 -12.94 -42.95
CA THR A 35 -14.95 -13.86 -42.90
C THR A 35 -14.44 -15.27 -42.64
N PHE A 36 -14.96 -15.96 -41.62
CA PHE A 36 -14.94 -17.42 -41.59
C PHE A 36 -16.33 -17.93 -41.19
N ALA A 37 -16.83 -18.82 -42.02
CA ALA A 37 -18.18 -19.34 -42.05
C ALA A 37 -18.46 -20.32 -40.89
N VAL A 38 -19.68 -20.24 -40.38
CA VAL A 38 -20.33 -21.23 -39.50
C VAL A 38 -21.21 -22.13 -40.37
N PRO A 39 -21.27 -23.46 -40.15
CA PRO A 39 -22.38 -24.26 -40.62
C PRO A 39 -23.50 -24.29 -39.57
N LEU A 40 -24.71 -24.10 -40.10
CA LEU A 40 -26.03 -24.08 -39.46
C LEU A 40 -26.38 -25.38 -38.70
N SER A 41 -27.04 -25.22 -37.55
CA SER A 41 -28.30 -25.93 -37.30
C SER A 41 -29.21 -25.04 -36.44
N GLU A 42 -30.49 -25.09 -36.79
CA GLU A 42 -31.64 -24.38 -36.24
C GLU A 42 -31.71 -24.55 -34.71
N ASP A 43 -32.08 -23.54 -33.93
CA ASP A 43 -33.48 -23.28 -33.54
C ASP A 43 -33.65 -21.82 -33.11
N GLY A 44 -34.81 -21.23 -33.46
CA GLY A 44 -35.09 -19.81 -33.27
C GLY A 44 -35.50 -19.41 -31.86
N GLU A 45 -35.10 -18.21 -31.46
CA GLU A 45 -36.00 -17.17 -30.93
C GLU A 45 -35.23 -15.84 -30.85
N SER A 46 -35.81 -14.81 -31.46
CA SER A 46 -35.23 -13.48 -31.59
C SER A 46 -35.73 -12.57 -30.46
N GLU A 47 -34.86 -12.23 -29.50
CA GLU A 47 -35.14 -11.15 -28.55
C GLU A 47 -34.18 -9.98 -28.78
N LYS A 48 -34.76 -8.84 -29.19
CA LYS A 48 -34.09 -7.57 -29.43
C LYS A 48 -33.49 -7.03 -28.11
N ILE A 49 -32.17 -7.01 -27.99
CA ILE A 49 -31.51 -6.23 -26.93
C ILE A 49 -31.41 -4.77 -27.39
N GLU A 50 -32.36 -3.97 -26.89
CA GLU A 50 -32.36 -2.51 -26.97
C GLU A 50 -31.19 -1.95 -26.14
N ILE A 51 -30.11 -1.52 -26.79
CA ILE A 51 -29.00 -0.80 -26.14
C ILE A 51 -29.49 0.61 -25.79
N LYS A 52 -30.16 0.75 -24.64
CA LYS A 52 -30.43 2.05 -24.03
C LYS A 52 -29.11 2.64 -23.54
N LYS A 53 -28.59 3.61 -24.29
CA LYS A 53 -27.60 4.58 -23.81
C LYS A 53 -28.16 5.28 -22.56
N LYS A 54 -27.79 4.81 -21.36
CA LYS A 54 -28.00 5.59 -20.14
C LYS A 54 -26.83 6.53 -19.95
N SER A 55 -27.18 7.81 -20.08
CA SER A 55 -26.41 9.00 -19.85
C SER A 55 -25.60 8.96 -18.57
N SER A 56 -24.47 9.68 -18.61
CA SER A 56 -23.58 10.04 -17.52
C SER A 56 -24.36 10.52 -16.27
N GLY A 57 -24.71 9.58 -15.40
CA GLY A 57 -25.21 9.88 -14.07
C GLY A 57 -24.03 10.35 -13.21
N LYS A 58 -24.04 11.63 -12.81
CA LYS A 58 -23.19 12.13 -11.72
C LYS A 58 -23.25 11.13 -10.56
N LEU A 59 -22.10 10.55 -10.20
CA LEU A 59 -21.94 9.77 -8.97
C LEU A 59 -22.46 10.63 -7.80
N LYS A 60 -23.64 10.26 -7.28
CA LYS A 60 -24.16 10.87 -6.06
C LYS A 60 -23.20 10.48 -4.94
N LYS A 61 -22.45 11.45 -4.41
CA LYS A 61 -21.72 11.29 -3.15
C LYS A 61 -22.71 10.76 -2.10
N PRO A 62 -22.43 9.66 -1.40
CA PRO A 62 -23.30 9.21 -0.32
C PRO A 62 -23.34 10.31 0.74
N ARG A 63 -24.48 10.99 0.85
CA ARG A 63 -24.79 11.94 1.92
C ARG A 63 -25.38 11.14 3.08
N GLY A 64 -24.50 10.53 3.87
CA GLY A 64 -24.82 10.02 5.18
C GLY A 64 -23.58 10.23 6.05
N LYS A 65 -23.67 11.07 7.08
CA LYS A 65 -22.69 11.03 8.16
C LYS A 65 -22.89 9.68 8.83
N PHE A 66 -22.00 8.73 8.58
CA PHE A 66 -21.95 7.51 9.40
C PHE A 66 -21.61 7.97 10.82
N THR A 67 -22.60 7.98 11.71
CA THR A 67 -22.45 8.48 13.09
C THR A 67 -21.86 7.42 14.02
N LYS A 68 -21.90 6.15 13.62
CA LYS A 68 -21.34 5.03 14.39
C LYS A 68 -19.95 4.71 13.88
N ILE A 69 -18.98 4.77 14.79
CA ILE A 69 -17.57 4.39 14.58
C ILE A 69 -17.27 3.18 15.47
N PRO A 70 -16.39 2.26 15.05
CA PRO A 70 -15.97 1.16 15.90
C PRO A 70 -15.24 1.70 17.14
N LYS A 71 -15.45 1.06 18.29
CA LYS A 71 -14.77 1.44 19.55
C LYS A 71 -13.29 1.09 19.50
N VAL A 72 -12.94 0.01 18.80
CA VAL A 72 -11.56 -0.45 18.61
C VAL A 72 -11.28 -0.77 17.14
N ALA A 73 -10.18 -0.25 16.62
CA ALA A 73 -9.63 -0.62 15.32
C ALA A 73 -8.34 -1.42 15.55
N VAL A 74 -8.35 -2.67 15.12
CA VAL A 74 -7.26 -3.64 15.28
C VAL A 74 -6.54 -3.81 13.95
N PHE A 75 -5.22 -3.73 13.97
CA PHE A 75 -4.39 -3.84 12.76
C PHE A 75 -3.37 -4.96 12.93
N GLN A 76 -3.32 -5.86 11.95
CA GLN A 76 -2.16 -6.71 11.71
C GLN A 76 -0.96 -5.83 11.33
N ALA A 77 0.27 -6.23 11.64
CA ALA A 77 1.46 -5.46 11.27
C ALA A 77 1.99 -5.86 9.89
N ASP A 78 2.34 -7.14 9.71
CA ASP A 78 2.96 -7.66 8.49
C ASP A 78 1.99 -7.57 7.30
N GLY A 79 2.49 -7.06 6.17
CA GLY A 79 1.69 -6.83 4.96
C GLY A 79 0.71 -5.64 5.03
N VAL A 80 0.50 -5.06 6.22
CA VAL A 80 -0.38 -3.89 6.44
C VAL A 80 0.43 -2.61 6.57
N PHE A 81 1.47 -2.59 7.40
CA PHE A 81 2.32 -1.41 7.61
C PHE A 81 3.59 -1.41 6.77
N TRP A 82 4.05 -2.59 6.37
CA TRP A 82 5.24 -2.77 5.54
C TRP A 82 5.05 -3.98 4.61
N PRO A 83 5.82 -4.07 3.51
CA PRO A 83 5.62 -5.08 2.47
C PRO A 83 6.34 -6.42 2.73
N TYR A 84 6.80 -6.68 3.95
CA TYR A 84 7.60 -7.85 4.30
C TYR A 84 7.08 -8.50 5.60
N LYS A 85 7.67 -9.63 5.99
CA LYS A 85 7.45 -10.28 7.27
C LYS A 85 8.62 -10.09 8.21
N VAL A 86 8.38 -9.58 9.42
CA VAL A 86 9.47 -9.26 10.36
C VAL A 86 10.31 -10.50 10.68
N GLU A 87 9.67 -11.63 10.93
CA GLU A 87 10.34 -12.89 11.32
C GLU A 87 11.23 -13.51 10.23
N ARG A 88 10.99 -13.18 8.95
CA ARG A 88 11.65 -13.88 7.84
C ARG A 88 12.53 -12.99 6.99
N ASP A 89 12.15 -11.74 6.83
CA ASP A 89 12.69 -10.89 5.77
C ASP A 89 13.64 -9.83 6.29
N VAL A 90 13.73 -9.61 7.60
CA VAL A 90 14.58 -8.59 8.24
C VAL A 90 15.19 -9.16 9.51
N GLU A 91 16.28 -8.55 9.98
CA GLU A 91 16.99 -9.06 11.15
C GLU A 91 17.33 -7.94 12.14
N GLY A 92 16.78 -8.04 13.34
CA GLY A 92 17.01 -7.09 14.41
C GLY A 92 18.40 -7.21 15.06
N PRO A 93 18.80 -6.24 15.90
CA PRO A 93 18.11 -4.97 16.15
C PRO A 93 18.24 -3.99 14.98
N PHE A 94 17.28 -3.08 14.85
CA PHE A 94 17.30 -2.03 13.84
C PHE A 94 18.11 -0.82 14.30
N ALA A 95 18.75 -0.14 13.35
CA ALA A 95 19.44 1.11 13.57
C ALA A 95 18.75 2.26 12.83
N VAL A 96 18.75 3.44 13.43
CA VAL A 96 18.31 4.67 12.79
C VAL A 96 19.52 5.42 12.28
N HIS A 97 19.66 5.49 10.96
CA HIS A 97 20.57 6.42 10.33
C HIS A 97 19.85 7.76 10.19
N ARG A 98 20.38 8.79 10.89
CA ARG A 98 20.01 10.16 10.55
C ARG A 98 20.57 10.44 9.17
N THR A 99 19.70 10.55 8.18
CA THR A 99 20.01 11.37 7.04
C THR A 99 20.08 12.79 7.58
N ASP A 100 21.30 13.28 7.81
CA ASP A 100 21.53 14.69 8.03
C ASP A 100 21.14 15.42 6.75
N VAL A 101 19.83 15.65 6.56
CA VAL A 101 19.34 16.63 5.61
C VAL A 101 19.63 17.98 6.25
N LEU A 102 20.89 18.37 6.26
CA LEU A 102 21.24 19.78 6.24
C LEU A 102 20.49 20.36 5.03
N PRO A 103 19.57 21.33 5.21
CA PRO A 103 18.93 21.99 4.08
C PRO A 103 20.00 22.88 3.42
N LYS A 104 20.79 22.30 2.50
CA LYS A 104 21.71 23.06 1.64
C LYS A 104 21.23 23.15 0.19
N GLN A 105 20.05 22.63 -0.16
CA GLN A 105 19.52 22.67 -1.54
C GLN A 105 18.02 22.96 -1.63
N MET A 106 17.48 23.79 -0.74
CA MET A 106 16.12 24.35 -0.89
C MET A 106 16.10 25.77 -1.48
N GLU A 107 17.26 26.40 -1.71
CA GLU A 107 17.32 27.74 -2.36
C GLU A 107 17.47 27.71 -3.89
N GLU A 108 17.68 26.55 -4.52
CA GLU A 108 17.96 26.51 -5.98
C GLU A 108 16.87 25.82 -6.83
N TYR A 109 15.86 25.20 -6.22
CA TYR A 109 14.85 24.41 -6.95
C TYR A 109 13.46 25.08 -7.08
N GLU A 110 13.39 26.40 -6.90
CA GLU A 110 12.28 27.20 -7.45
C GLU A 110 12.70 27.89 -8.75
N MET A 111 13.08 27.11 -9.79
CA MET A 111 12.87 27.53 -11.17
C MET A 111 13.16 26.42 -12.19
N LYS A 112 12.17 26.18 -13.05
CA LYS A 112 12.26 25.60 -14.41
C LYS A 112 12.18 24.07 -14.51
N THR A 113 10.95 23.53 -14.57
CA THR A 113 10.36 22.98 -15.82
C THR A 113 9.01 22.28 -15.54
N PRO A 114 8.04 22.33 -16.47
CA PRO A 114 6.90 21.43 -16.47
C PRO A 114 7.22 20.18 -17.31
N LEU A 115 6.95 18.98 -16.79
CA LEU A 115 6.37 17.80 -17.47
C LEU A 115 6.88 16.47 -16.88
N ASN A 116 5.94 15.71 -16.33
CA ASN A 116 5.85 14.24 -16.35
C ASN A 116 7.12 13.42 -16.04
N THR A 117 7.24 12.94 -14.81
CA THR A 117 7.85 11.61 -14.58
C THR A 117 7.13 10.88 -13.44
N LYS A 118 6.72 9.66 -13.78
CA LYS A 118 6.22 8.60 -12.90
C LYS A 118 7.06 8.44 -11.62
N ILE A 119 6.32 8.29 -10.52
CA ILE A 119 6.63 7.47 -9.32
C ILE A 119 7.95 7.83 -8.62
N ILE A 120 7.85 8.74 -7.65
CA ILE A 120 8.62 8.65 -6.41
C ILE A 120 7.59 8.51 -5.28
N GLN A 121 7.17 7.27 -5.01
CA GLN A 121 6.56 6.92 -3.73
C GLN A 121 7.63 7.17 -2.66
N THR A 122 7.42 8.21 -1.86
CA THR A 122 8.43 8.68 -0.91
C THR A 122 8.19 7.95 0.40
N TYR A 123 8.87 6.81 0.58
CA TYR A 123 8.91 6.08 1.83
C TYR A 123 9.54 6.95 2.91
N GLN A 124 8.78 7.38 3.92
CA GLN A 124 9.31 8.21 5.00
C GLN A 124 8.93 7.64 6.37
N CYS A 125 9.88 6.94 6.97
CA CYS A 125 10.26 7.30 8.35
C CYS A 125 11.07 8.61 8.24
N GLU A 126 10.95 9.52 9.21
CA GLU A 126 11.72 10.80 9.20
C GLU A 126 13.24 10.58 9.15
N HIS A 127 13.68 9.35 9.40
CA HIS A 127 15.04 8.88 9.37
C HIS A 127 15.10 7.54 8.61
N GLU A 128 16.26 7.19 8.05
CA GLU A 128 16.43 5.87 7.43
C GLU A 128 16.59 4.81 8.51
N ILE A 129 15.72 3.80 8.50
CA ILE A 129 15.84 2.62 9.38
C ILE A 129 16.55 1.54 8.58
N VAL A 130 17.56 0.92 9.18
CA VAL A 130 18.24 -0.24 8.59
C VAL A 130 18.20 -1.42 9.55
N ASP A 131 18.19 -2.64 9.03
CA ASP A 131 18.39 -3.85 9.81
C ASP A 131 19.87 -4.11 10.11
N ASN A 132 20.16 -5.19 10.84
CA ASN A 132 21.52 -5.51 11.27
C ASN A 132 22.47 -5.89 10.09
N LYS A 133 21.91 -6.18 8.91
CA LYS A 133 22.60 -6.49 7.67
C LYS A 133 22.73 -5.28 6.74
N GLY A 134 22.27 -4.11 7.18
CA GLY A 134 22.28 -2.88 6.39
C GLY A 134 21.17 -2.81 5.34
N LYS A 135 20.15 -3.68 5.41
CA LYS A 135 18.98 -3.59 4.55
C LYS A 135 18.13 -2.40 4.98
N SER A 136 17.83 -1.52 4.03
CA SER A 136 16.92 -0.39 4.24
C SER A 136 15.49 -0.90 4.50
N ILE A 137 14.91 -0.45 5.62
CA ILE A 137 13.61 -0.86 6.13
C ILE A 137 12.57 0.19 5.72
N LYS A 138 11.51 -0.27 5.06
CA LYS A 138 10.49 0.60 4.45
C LYS A 138 9.09 0.27 4.93
N THR A 139 8.32 1.29 5.29
CA THR A 139 6.89 1.18 5.55
C THR A 139 6.09 1.58 4.31
N TYR A 140 4.81 1.26 4.24
CA TYR A 140 3.92 1.92 3.28
C TYR A 140 3.77 3.41 3.63
N ASP A 141 3.42 4.22 2.63
CA ASP A 141 3.33 5.67 2.78
C ASP A 141 2.04 6.09 3.52
N GLY A 142 2.15 7.12 4.36
CA GLY A 142 0.98 7.76 4.98
C GLY A 142 0.31 6.96 6.11
N ILE A 143 0.89 5.83 6.52
CA ILE A 143 0.35 4.95 7.57
C ILE A 143 0.08 5.72 8.87
N LYS A 144 1.06 6.50 9.35
CA LYS A 144 0.92 7.30 10.57
C LYS A 144 -0.27 8.26 10.49
N GLY A 145 -0.41 9.00 9.38
CA GLY A 145 -1.54 9.92 9.16
C GLY A 145 -2.89 9.20 9.10
N ILE A 146 -2.94 7.98 8.56
CA ILE A 146 -4.15 7.14 8.57
C ILE A 146 -4.50 6.73 10.00
N LEU A 147 -3.54 6.23 10.78
CA LEU A 147 -3.74 5.83 12.17
C LEU A 147 -4.19 7.00 13.04
N GLU A 148 -3.57 8.18 12.88
CA GLU A 148 -3.98 9.41 13.55
C GLU A 148 -5.41 9.82 13.19
N ALA A 149 -5.82 9.69 11.93
CA ALA A 149 -7.18 9.99 11.50
C ALA A 149 -8.19 9.05 12.17
N VAL A 150 -7.89 7.75 12.26
CA VAL A 150 -8.76 6.76 12.96
C VAL A 150 -8.85 7.09 14.45
N LYS A 151 -7.72 7.37 15.11
CA LYS A 151 -7.69 7.76 16.52
C LYS A 151 -8.47 9.04 16.79
N LYS A 152 -8.31 10.06 15.93
CA LYS A 152 -9.01 11.35 16.03
C LYS A 152 -10.53 11.22 15.88
N LYS A 153 -11.00 10.24 15.09
CA LYS A 153 -12.43 9.94 15.00
C LYS A 153 -12.99 9.36 16.30
N GLY A 154 -12.16 8.72 17.14
CA GLY A 154 -12.52 8.25 18.47
C GLY A 154 -12.28 6.76 18.72
N SER A 155 -11.79 6.01 17.74
CA SER A 155 -11.46 4.59 17.92
C SER A 155 -10.15 4.42 18.68
N LYS A 156 -10.13 3.51 19.65
CA LYS A 156 -8.87 3.04 20.26
C LYS A 156 -8.14 2.18 19.22
N LEU A 157 -6.83 2.35 19.10
CA LEU A 157 -6.02 1.56 18.17
C LEU A 157 -5.39 0.37 18.88
N ALA A 158 -5.44 -0.80 18.24
CA ALA A 158 -4.76 -2.01 18.67
C ALA A 158 -3.85 -2.55 17.57
N LEU A 159 -2.68 -3.05 17.96
CA LEU A 159 -1.73 -3.76 17.12
C LEU A 159 -1.79 -5.25 17.45
N ILE A 160 -1.81 -6.11 16.44
CA ILE A 160 -1.59 -7.54 16.62
C ILE A 160 -0.54 -8.06 15.64
N GLU A 161 0.22 -9.07 16.02
CA GLU A 161 1.00 -9.89 15.09
C GLU A 161 1.32 -11.26 15.71
N THR A 162 1.11 -12.33 14.94
CA THR A 162 1.55 -13.68 15.32
C THR A 162 3.00 -13.87 14.87
N THR A 163 3.96 -13.84 15.80
CA THR A 163 5.38 -14.02 15.49
C THR A 163 6.20 -14.43 16.72
N THR A 164 7.26 -15.20 16.48
CA THR A 164 8.29 -15.50 17.49
C THR A 164 9.24 -14.32 17.74
N GLU A 165 9.26 -13.33 16.84
CA GLU A 165 10.15 -12.17 16.84
C GLU A 165 9.48 -10.91 17.43
N GLY A 166 8.68 -11.09 18.48
CA GLY A 166 7.84 -10.02 19.02
C GLY A 166 8.61 -8.78 19.51
N ALA A 167 9.77 -8.98 20.14
CA ALA A 167 10.64 -7.88 20.57
C ALA A 167 11.19 -7.08 19.38
N THR A 168 11.60 -7.78 18.32
CA THR A 168 12.08 -7.18 17.07
C THR A 168 10.97 -6.36 16.41
N LEU A 169 9.76 -6.90 16.31
CA LEU A 169 8.61 -6.21 15.73
C LEU A 169 8.25 -4.94 16.53
N LEU A 170 8.16 -5.03 17.86
CA LEU A 170 7.82 -3.88 18.70
C LEU A 170 8.89 -2.79 18.66
N HIS A 171 10.16 -3.17 18.54
CA HIS A 171 11.24 -2.23 18.30
C HIS A 171 11.03 -1.48 16.97
N LEU A 172 10.71 -2.19 15.89
CA LEU A 172 10.42 -1.57 14.59
C LEU A 172 9.22 -0.62 14.65
N VAL A 173 8.11 -1.03 15.28
CA VAL A 173 6.91 -0.19 15.48
C VAL A 173 7.27 1.12 16.18
N THR A 174 8.19 1.06 17.15
CA THR A 174 8.67 2.25 17.87
C THR A 174 9.49 3.16 16.96
N LEU A 175 10.44 2.62 16.19
CA LEU A 175 11.27 3.41 15.28
C LEU A 175 10.48 4.05 14.14
N CYS A 176 9.43 3.38 13.67
CA CYS A 176 8.51 3.91 12.66
C CYS A 176 7.56 5.01 13.20
N GLY A 177 7.60 5.31 14.50
CA GLY A 177 6.74 6.32 15.13
C GLY A 177 5.27 5.90 15.16
N PHE A 178 4.99 4.61 15.35
CA PHE A 178 3.65 4.06 15.49
C PHE A 178 3.27 3.82 16.97
N ASP A 179 3.65 4.74 17.84
CA ASP A 179 3.36 4.76 19.28
C ASP A 179 1.89 5.09 19.63
N LEU A 180 1.00 5.11 18.63
CA LEU A 180 -0.42 5.46 18.76
C LEU A 180 -1.29 4.31 19.30
N PHE A 181 -0.79 3.07 19.27
CA PHE A 181 -1.51 1.87 19.70
C PHE A 181 -1.66 1.81 21.21
N LYS A 182 -2.92 1.77 21.67
CA LYS A 182 -3.25 1.60 23.09
C LYS A 182 -3.03 0.17 23.57
N PHE A 183 -3.29 -0.79 22.68
CA PHE A 183 -3.18 -2.22 22.97
C PHE A 183 -2.24 -2.86 21.94
N LYS A 184 -1.43 -3.82 22.38
CA LYS A 184 -0.43 -4.49 21.54
C LYS A 184 -0.39 -5.97 21.96
N GLU A 185 -0.83 -6.87 21.08
CA GLU A 185 -0.75 -8.33 21.30
C GLU A 185 0.20 -8.91 20.25
N VAL A 186 1.42 -9.25 20.67
CA VAL A 186 2.47 -9.75 19.78
C VAL A 186 3.13 -10.94 20.46
N ASP A 187 2.81 -12.14 19.99
CA ASP A 187 3.33 -13.43 20.45
C ASP A 187 3.05 -14.49 19.38
N ASP A 188 3.32 -15.77 19.64
CA ASP A 188 3.17 -16.86 18.67
C ASP A 188 1.79 -17.52 18.66
N ASP A 189 0.83 -17.01 19.44
CA ASP A 189 -0.54 -17.51 19.43
C ASP A 189 -1.29 -17.14 18.13
N PRO A 190 -2.34 -17.90 17.77
CA PRO A 190 -3.21 -17.55 16.65
C PRO A 190 -3.86 -16.17 16.78
N GLU A 191 -4.02 -15.46 15.66
CA GLU A 191 -4.63 -14.11 15.62
C GLU A 191 -6.00 -13.99 16.32
N ILE A 192 -6.78 -15.08 16.32
CA ILE A 192 -8.08 -15.11 17.00
C ILE A 192 -7.95 -14.93 18.52
N ASP A 193 -6.87 -15.42 19.12
CA ASP A 193 -6.61 -15.33 20.54
C ASP A 193 -6.12 -13.92 20.92
N HIS A 194 -5.30 -13.30 20.08
CA HIS A 194 -4.99 -11.86 20.20
C HIS A 194 -6.28 -11.02 20.20
N ILE A 195 -7.21 -11.28 19.27
CA ILE A 195 -8.48 -10.54 19.19
C ILE A 195 -9.30 -10.70 20.47
N ARG A 196 -9.35 -11.90 21.07
CA ARG A 196 -10.02 -12.15 22.35
C ARG A 196 -9.36 -11.39 23.51
N ARG A 197 -8.03 -11.37 23.57
CA ARG A 197 -7.28 -10.62 24.58
C ARG A 197 -7.50 -9.11 24.45
N ILE A 198 -7.43 -8.56 23.22
CA ILE A 198 -7.78 -7.15 22.95
C ILE A 198 -9.21 -6.84 23.37
N GLN A 199 -10.17 -7.70 23.03
CA GLN A 199 -11.58 -7.51 23.38
C GLN A 199 -11.77 -7.41 24.90
N THR A 200 -11.08 -8.27 25.66
CA THR A 200 -11.10 -8.27 27.12
C THR A 200 -10.45 -7.00 27.68
N GLN A 201 -9.24 -6.64 27.22
CA GLN A 201 -8.52 -5.44 27.68
C GLN A 201 -9.24 -4.14 27.34
N ALA A 202 -9.94 -4.11 26.20
CA ALA A 202 -10.65 -2.92 25.74
C ALA A 202 -12.04 -2.76 26.38
N GLU A 203 -12.56 -3.82 26.99
CA GLU A 203 -13.89 -3.92 27.59
C GLU A 203 -14.99 -3.55 26.58
N VAL A 204 -14.93 -4.15 25.40
CA VAL A 204 -15.90 -3.94 24.30
C VAL A 204 -16.48 -5.25 23.82
N GLU A 205 -17.58 -5.23 23.10
CA GLU A 205 -18.10 -6.42 22.41
C GLU A 205 -17.37 -6.61 21.06
N PHE A 206 -17.27 -7.85 20.57
CA PHE A 206 -16.66 -8.12 19.25
C PHE A 206 -17.28 -7.32 18.11
N LYS A 207 -18.61 -7.13 18.14
CA LYS A 207 -19.33 -6.32 17.15
C LYS A 207 -18.86 -4.86 17.10
N ASP A 208 -18.34 -4.33 18.20
CA ASP A 208 -17.81 -2.96 18.30
C ASP A 208 -16.36 -2.83 17.81
N MET A 209 -15.76 -3.89 17.28
CA MET A 209 -14.39 -3.94 16.79
C MET A 209 -14.34 -4.01 15.26
N THR A 210 -13.28 -3.44 14.69
CA THR A 210 -12.93 -3.65 13.28
C THR A 210 -11.49 -4.16 13.18
N TYR A 211 -11.27 -5.20 12.40
CA TYR A 211 -9.96 -5.81 12.16
C TYR A 211 -9.50 -5.58 10.70
N PHE A 212 -8.27 -5.12 10.54
CA PHE A 212 -7.60 -4.90 9.25
C PHE A 212 -6.40 -5.84 9.15
N GLY A 213 -6.45 -6.80 8.23
CA GLY A 213 -5.44 -7.84 8.09
C GLY A 213 -5.22 -8.28 6.65
N ALA A 214 -4.11 -8.98 6.41
CA ALA A 214 -3.74 -9.49 5.08
C ALA A 214 -4.12 -10.97 4.89
N ASN A 215 -4.22 -11.75 5.97
CA ASN A 215 -4.52 -13.19 5.93
C ASN A 215 -6.02 -13.47 5.77
N GLU A 216 -6.43 -13.99 4.61
CA GLU A 216 -7.84 -14.30 4.31
C GLU A 216 -8.45 -15.34 5.26
N THR A 217 -7.67 -16.35 5.68
CA THR A 217 -8.13 -17.38 6.61
C THR A 217 -8.42 -16.76 7.98
N SER A 218 -7.50 -15.96 8.52
CA SER A 218 -7.70 -15.26 9.78
C SER A 218 -8.89 -14.31 9.72
N LEU A 219 -9.05 -13.56 8.62
CA LEU A 219 -10.18 -12.65 8.40
C LEU A 219 -11.53 -13.39 8.47
N LYS A 220 -11.63 -14.59 7.91
CA LYS A 220 -12.85 -15.40 7.97
C LYS A 220 -13.15 -15.89 9.39
N GLU A 221 -12.14 -16.41 10.10
CA GLU A 221 -12.32 -16.89 11.47
C GLU A 221 -12.68 -15.75 12.45
N ILE A 222 -12.00 -14.62 12.35
CA ILE A 222 -12.27 -13.44 13.18
C ILE A 222 -13.66 -12.87 12.88
N ASN A 223 -14.11 -12.88 11.63
CA ASN A 223 -15.45 -12.41 11.29
C ASN A 223 -16.57 -13.25 11.93
N LYS A 224 -16.36 -14.56 12.13
CA LYS A 224 -17.32 -15.44 12.83
C LYS A 224 -17.57 -15.01 14.29
N LEU A 225 -16.64 -14.27 14.90
CA LEU A 225 -16.83 -13.70 16.24
C LEU A 225 -17.75 -12.47 16.25
N GLY A 226 -18.14 -11.95 15.08
CA GLY A 226 -18.91 -10.72 14.93
C GLY A 226 -18.05 -9.46 14.72
N VAL A 227 -16.72 -9.61 14.66
CA VAL A 227 -15.81 -8.50 14.34
C VAL A 227 -15.98 -8.09 12.87
N THR A 228 -16.03 -6.79 12.60
CA THR A 228 -16.00 -6.28 11.22
C THR A 228 -14.60 -6.49 10.65
N THR A 229 -14.45 -7.23 9.55
CA THR A 229 -13.12 -7.51 8.98
C THR A 229 -12.91 -6.83 7.63
N VAL A 230 -11.69 -6.35 7.37
CA VAL A 230 -11.30 -5.69 6.12
C VAL A 230 -9.98 -6.28 5.66
N GLN A 231 -10.01 -6.90 4.48
CA GLN A 231 -8.81 -7.43 3.84
C GLN A 231 -7.96 -6.30 3.26
N ILE A 232 -6.66 -6.37 3.52
CA ILE A 232 -5.65 -5.41 3.06
C ILE A 232 -4.75 -6.08 2.04
N HIS A 233 -4.56 -5.42 0.90
CA HIS A 233 -3.58 -5.79 -0.11
C HIS A 233 -2.75 -4.57 -0.50
N GLY A 234 -1.43 -4.73 -0.50
CA GLY A 234 -0.51 -3.65 -0.87
C GLY A 234 -0.53 -2.47 0.10
N GLY A 235 -0.66 -2.76 1.39
CA GLY A 235 -0.57 -1.77 2.47
C GLY A 235 -1.87 -1.09 2.84
N LEU A 236 -1.92 -0.59 4.08
CA LEU A 236 -3.06 0.16 4.59
C LEU A 236 -3.22 1.49 3.85
N LYS A 237 -4.47 1.83 3.55
CA LYS A 237 -4.88 3.02 2.80
C LYS A 237 -6.17 3.54 3.41
N MET A 238 -6.46 4.83 3.20
CA MET A 238 -7.70 5.43 3.70
C MET A 238 -8.97 4.75 3.17
N GLU A 239 -8.92 4.19 1.95
CA GLU A 239 -10.04 3.43 1.37
C GLU A 239 -10.42 2.19 2.21
N HIS A 240 -9.43 1.53 2.82
CA HIS A 240 -9.67 0.39 3.71
C HIS A 240 -10.41 0.84 4.97
N ILE A 241 -9.98 1.95 5.58
CA ILE A 241 -10.66 2.55 6.74
C ILE A 241 -12.11 2.89 6.41
N MET A 242 -12.33 3.60 5.30
CA MET A 242 -13.68 3.98 4.87
C MET A 242 -14.57 2.76 4.60
N ARG A 243 -14.00 1.69 4.02
CA ARG A 243 -14.72 0.43 3.81
C ARG A 243 -15.11 -0.22 5.13
N GLY A 244 -14.18 -0.30 6.09
CA GLY A 244 -14.45 -0.82 7.43
C GLY A 244 -15.56 -0.05 8.13
N GLU A 245 -15.50 1.28 8.12
CA GLU A 245 -16.53 2.16 8.69
C GLU A 245 -17.90 1.94 8.03
N GLN A 246 -17.94 1.73 6.72
CA GLN A 246 -19.20 1.45 6.01
C GLN A 246 -19.80 0.09 6.39
N ILE A 247 -18.98 -0.96 6.48
CA ILE A 247 -19.45 -2.29 6.88
C ILE A 247 -19.94 -2.24 8.32
N TYR A 248 -19.16 -1.65 9.22
CA TYR A 248 -19.50 -1.45 10.62
C TYR A 248 -20.83 -0.71 10.77
N ALA A 249 -20.97 0.44 10.11
CA ALA A 249 -22.18 1.24 10.24
C ALA A 249 -23.43 0.52 9.71
N LYS A 250 -23.32 -0.25 8.63
CA LYS A 250 -24.44 -1.08 8.13
C LYS A 250 -24.85 -2.16 9.14
N ALA A 251 -23.88 -2.82 9.76
CA ALA A 251 -24.16 -3.83 10.79
C ALA A 251 -24.85 -3.24 12.04
N HIS A 252 -24.69 -1.94 12.29
CA HIS A 252 -25.23 -1.24 13.46
C HIS A 252 -26.40 -0.29 13.11
N GLN A 253 -27.02 -0.41 11.94
CA GLN A 253 -28.23 0.34 11.56
C GLN A 253 -29.54 -0.31 12.04
N ILE A 254 -29.44 -1.36 12.86
CA ILE A 254 -30.56 -2.10 13.46
C ILE A 254 -30.93 -1.46 14.81
#